data_AF-A0A9E0WR56-F1
#
_entry.id   AF-A0A9E0WR56-F1
#
_cell.length_a   1.000
_cell.length_b   1.000
_cell.length_c   1.000
_cell.angle_alpha   90.00
_cell.angle_beta   90.00
_cell.angle_gamma   90.00
#
_symmetry.space_group_name_H-M   'P 1'
#
loop_
_entity.id
_entity.type
_entity.pdbx_description
1 polymer ?
#
loop_
_entity_poly.entity_id
_entity_poly.type
_entity_poly.pdbx_seq_one_letter_code
_entity_poly.pdbx_strand_id
1 'polypeptide(L)'
;MPYCVRWKPPNAPTSATTVGRLGCNWPCPTSTNCSCAGSDVTTAKPLAIALMGPTASGKTAAALDIARRLPCEIISVDSALVYRGMDIGTAKPTPAERAAVPHHLIDILEPTAAYSAMQFRDDALRLVTDIHARGKLPLLVGGTMLYFKALRDGLDDLPPADPAVRAQLDADAAQIGVPGLHARLAQCDPQTAARLKPNDAQRIQRALEIIALTGQPMSALLARAPKTALPFTLLPLALEPSDRSVLHQRIAERFDAMLAHEDGLLTEVTRLRARGDLHPGLPSMRCVGYRQAWEYLDGMYDMASLREKGIAATRQLAKRQLTWLRSMPDRLVIDCLAADAGAQVLKQVEIAVNRQDYH
;
A
#
# COMPACT_ATOMS: atom_id res chain seq x y z
N MET A 1 -54.12 -35.60 17.06
CA MET A 1 -53.33 -36.57 17.82
C MET A 1 -51.93 -35.99 18.04
N PRO A 2 -51.36 -36.14 19.24
CA PRO A 2 -51.10 -35.05 20.18
C PRO A 2 -49.58 -34.80 20.35
N TYR A 3 -49.05 -33.75 21.00
CA TYR A 3 -49.24 -33.34 22.41
C TYR A 3 -48.82 -31.85 22.59
N CYS A 4 -49.70 -31.04 23.17
CA CYS A 4 -49.64 -30.40 24.51
C CYS A 4 -48.53 -29.33 24.71
N VAL A 5 -48.79 -28.02 24.81
CA VAL A 5 -49.60 -27.26 25.82
C VAL A 5 -48.93 -27.39 27.20
N ARG A 6 -48.42 -26.34 27.88
CA ARG A 6 -49.04 -25.14 28.53
C ARG A 6 -47.88 -24.47 29.34
N TRP A 7 -47.86 -23.25 29.85
CA TRP A 7 -48.72 -22.07 29.94
C TRP A 7 -47.85 -20.91 30.51
N LYS A 8 -48.37 -19.68 30.42
CA LYS A 8 -47.73 -18.38 30.70
C LYS A 8 -48.03 -17.87 32.15
N PRO A 9 -47.64 -16.64 32.57
CA PRO A 9 -47.02 -16.28 33.88
C PRO A 9 -48.07 -15.55 34.79
N PRO A 10 -47.83 -14.55 35.71
CA PRO A 10 -46.96 -13.35 35.60
C PRO A 10 -46.35 -12.78 36.94
N ASN A 11 -45.72 -11.60 36.80
CA ASN A 11 -45.53 -10.50 37.76
C ASN A 11 -44.16 -10.27 38.44
N ALA A 12 -43.66 -9.05 38.15
CA ALA A 12 -42.61 -8.32 38.86
C ALA A 12 -43.07 -7.85 40.26
N PRO A 13 -42.13 -7.34 41.07
CA PRO A 13 -42.15 -5.89 41.29
C PRO A 13 -40.78 -5.19 41.36
N THR A 14 -40.87 -3.88 41.13
CA THR A 14 -39.94 -2.76 41.31
C THR A 14 -39.41 -2.56 42.74
N SER A 15 -38.18 -2.07 42.88
CA SER A 15 -37.87 -0.77 43.53
C SER A 15 -36.36 -0.54 43.70
N ALA A 16 -35.97 0.72 43.54
CA ALA A 16 -34.64 1.25 43.78
C ALA A 16 -34.41 1.51 45.28
N THR A 17 -33.19 1.26 45.77
CA THR A 17 -32.66 2.01 46.93
C THR A 17 -31.14 2.07 46.88
N THR A 18 -30.66 3.30 46.82
CA THR A 18 -29.33 3.81 47.14
C THR A 18 -28.72 3.13 48.37
N VAL A 19 -27.53 2.54 48.25
CA VAL A 19 -26.66 2.26 49.41
C VAL A 19 -25.36 3.01 49.20
N GLY A 20 -25.12 3.94 50.12
CA GLY A 20 -24.03 4.89 50.08
C GLY A 20 -22.65 4.26 50.25
N ARG A 21 -21.66 5.06 49.83
CA ARG A 21 -20.25 4.90 50.15
C ARG A 21 -20.09 4.74 51.67
N LEU A 22 -19.79 3.53 52.12
CA LEU A 22 -19.21 3.32 53.44
C LEU A 22 -17.76 3.78 53.36
N GLY A 23 -17.49 4.89 54.04
CA GLY A 23 -16.15 5.42 54.25
C GLY A 23 -15.29 4.39 54.99
N CYS A 24 -14.09 4.18 54.46
CA CYS A 24 -13.02 3.48 55.14
C CYS A 24 -12.70 4.25 56.43
N ASN A 25 -12.92 3.61 57.59
CA ASN A 25 -12.49 4.16 58.87
C ASN A 25 -11.87 3.03 59.71
N TRP A 26 -10.61 2.70 59.40
CA TRP A 26 -9.71 1.96 60.28
C TRP A 26 -8.31 2.58 60.15
N PRO A 27 -7.66 2.96 61.27
CA PRO A 27 -6.30 3.47 61.24
C PRO A 27 -5.33 2.30 61.00
N CYS A 28 -4.59 2.35 59.90
CA CYS A 28 -3.55 1.37 59.58
C CYS A 28 -2.23 1.79 60.27
N PRO A 29 -1.57 0.89 61.02
CA PRO A 29 -0.33 1.21 61.70
C PRO A 29 0.86 1.22 60.72
N THR A 30 1.86 2.00 61.11
CA THR A 30 3.13 2.21 60.43
C THR A 30 3.87 0.91 60.06
N SER A 31 4.52 0.97 58.90
CA SER A 31 5.73 0.26 58.46
C SER A 31 5.58 -0.82 57.38
N THR A 32 6.44 -0.64 56.35
CA THR A 32 7.05 -1.64 55.47
C THR A 32 6.37 -1.93 54.12
N ASN A 33 6.93 -1.31 53.07
CA ASN A 33 6.97 -1.72 51.66
C ASN A 33 5.71 -2.38 51.06
N CYS A 34 4.71 -1.57 50.70
CA CYS A 34 3.86 -1.88 49.56
C CYS A 34 4.57 -1.38 48.29
N SER A 35 5.35 -2.24 47.65
CA SER A 35 5.68 -2.06 46.24
C SER A 35 4.39 -2.25 45.45
N CYS A 36 3.74 -1.16 45.08
CA CYS A 36 2.72 -1.17 44.05
C CYS A 36 3.41 -1.72 42.79
N ALA A 37 3.17 -2.99 42.48
CA ALA A 37 3.49 -3.53 41.17
C ALA A 37 2.80 -2.59 40.17
N GLY A 38 3.61 -1.83 39.43
CA GLY A 38 3.13 -0.98 38.38
C GLY A 38 2.27 -1.83 37.48
N SER A 39 0.98 -1.51 37.43
CA SER A 39 0.13 -1.96 36.34
C SER A 39 0.87 -1.60 35.06
N ASP A 40 1.25 -2.61 34.27
CA ASP A 40 1.65 -2.41 32.88
C ASP A 40 0.49 -1.66 32.22
N VAL A 41 0.62 -0.33 32.16
CA VAL A 41 -0.18 0.47 31.24
C VAL A 41 0.31 0.03 29.89
N THR A 42 -0.40 -0.91 29.27
CA THR A 42 -0.21 -1.23 27.86
C THR A 42 -0.50 0.04 27.09
N THR A 43 0.52 0.89 26.89
CA THR A 43 0.41 2.10 26.11
C THR A 43 -0.13 1.70 24.74
N ALA A 44 -1.33 2.19 24.41
CA ALA A 44 -1.98 1.85 23.16
C ALA A 44 -1.04 2.17 22.00
N LYS A 45 -0.85 1.21 21.08
CA LYS A 45 0.01 1.43 19.92
C LYS A 45 -0.52 2.63 19.11
N PRO A 46 0.35 3.55 18.65
CA PRO A 46 -0.06 4.71 17.85
C PRO A 46 -0.88 4.30 16.61
N LEU A 47 -1.78 5.15 16.11
CA LEU A 47 -2.66 4.83 14.97
C LEU A 47 -2.12 5.40 13.65
N ALA A 48 -2.02 4.57 12.63
CA ALA A 48 -1.85 5.01 11.25
C ALA A 48 -3.05 4.56 10.40
N ILE A 49 -3.38 5.33 9.36
CA ILE A 49 -4.47 5.00 8.42
C ILE A 49 -3.86 4.55 7.10
N ALA A 50 -4.26 3.39 6.59
CA ALA A 50 -3.97 2.95 5.23
C ALA A 50 -5.19 3.23 4.34
N LEU A 51 -5.14 4.26 3.50
CA LEU A 51 -6.15 4.57 2.50
C LEU A 51 -5.75 3.98 1.13
N MET A 52 -6.30 2.81 0.85
CA MET A 52 -6.00 2.00 -0.32
C MET A 52 -7.12 2.07 -1.36
N GLY A 53 -6.82 1.66 -2.60
CA GLY A 53 -7.79 1.63 -3.69
C GLY A 53 -7.12 1.61 -5.06
N PRO A 54 -7.81 1.18 -6.12
CA PRO A 54 -7.25 1.17 -7.47
C PRO A 54 -7.00 2.60 -7.98
N THR A 55 -6.20 2.74 -9.03
CA THR A 55 -6.11 4.02 -9.73
C THR A 55 -7.50 4.52 -10.16
N ALA A 56 -7.71 5.85 -10.17
CA ALA A 56 -8.99 6.51 -10.43
C ALA A 56 -10.13 6.26 -9.40
N SER A 57 -9.81 5.77 -8.18
CA SER A 57 -10.79 5.58 -7.11
C SER A 57 -11.03 6.79 -6.19
N GLY A 58 -10.39 7.94 -6.44
CA GLY A 58 -10.58 9.15 -5.62
C GLY A 58 -9.80 9.20 -4.30
N LYS A 59 -8.76 8.38 -4.12
CA LYS A 59 -7.93 8.36 -2.89
C LYS A 59 -7.38 9.73 -2.48
N THR A 60 -6.81 10.49 -3.42
CA THR A 60 -6.22 11.81 -3.14
C THR A 60 -7.27 12.77 -2.61
N ALA A 61 -8.45 12.84 -3.24
CA ALA A 61 -9.56 13.67 -2.78
C ALA A 61 -9.99 13.28 -1.35
N ALA A 62 -10.20 11.99 -1.08
CA ALA A 62 -10.55 11.52 0.26
C ALA A 62 -9.46 11.83 1.31
N ALA A 63 -8.18 11.77 0.93
CA ALA A 63 -7.08 12.13 1.82
C ALA A 63 -7.04 13.63 2.15
N LEU A 64 -7.30 14.50 1.17
CA LEU A 64 -7.41 15.94 1.37
C LEU A 64 -8.64 16.29 2.22
N ASP A 65 -9.75 15.57 2.07
CA ASP A 65 -10.94 15.72 2.90
C ASP A 65 -10.64 15.43 4.37
N ILE A 66 -9.86 14.37 4.65
CA ILE A 66 -9.36 14.07 6.00
C ILE A 66 -8.46 15.21 6.51
N ALA A 67 -7.50 15.65 5.70
CA ALA A 67 -6.53 16.68 6.11
C ALA A 67 -7.16 18.04 6.42
N ARG A 68 -8.32 18.35 5.83
CA ARG A 68 -9.10 19.55 6.16
C ARG A 68 -9.78 19.48 7.53
N ARG A 69 -9.89 18.31 8.14
CA ARG A 69 -10.64 18.06 9.39
C ARG A 69 -9.76 17.61 10.54
N LEU A 70 -8.69 16.88 10.25
CA LEU A 70 -7.79 16.29 11.22
C LEU A 70 -6.35 16.72 10.96
N PRO A 71 -5.54 16.98 12.00
CA PRO A 71 -4.12 17.26 11.85
C PRO A 71 -3.39 16.00 11.39
N CYS A 72 -3.20 15.85 10.08
CA CYS A 72 -2.55 14.68 9.48
C CYS A 72 -1.42 15.07 8.52
N GLU A 73 -0.59 14.09 8.17
CA GLU A 73 0.38 14.19 7.08
C GLU A 73 0.25 12.95 6.20
N ILE A 74 0.41 13.14 4.88
CA ILE A 74 0.22 12.07 3.90
C ILE A 74 1.56 11.40 3.60
N ILE A 75 1.61 10.07 3.70
CA ILE A 75 2.72 9.26 3.18
C ILE A 75 2.23 8.61 1.88
N SER A 76 2.85 8.96 0.75
CA SER A 76 2.50 8.36 -0.54
C SER A 76 2.93 6.89 -0.59
N VAL A 77 2.01 6.00 -0.96
CA VAL A 77 2.26 4.55 -1.15
C VAL A 77 2.13 4.22 -2.63
N ASP A 78 2.98 4.85 -3.43
CA ASP A 78 3.00 4.72 -4.89
C ASP A 78 4.43 4.58 -5.42
N SER A 79 4.65 3.58 -6.25
CA SER A 79 5.97 3.28 -6.83
C SER A 79 6.37 4.19 -7.99
N ALA A 80 5.46 5.04 -8.49
CA ALA A 80 5.71 5.99 -9.57
C ALA A 80 5.81 7.44 -9.07
N LEU A 81 5.03 7.81 -8.04
CA LEU A 81 5.04 9.18 -7.49
C LEU A 81 6.38 9.60 -6.85
N VAL A 82 7.23 8.62 -6.53
CA VAL A 82 8.58 8.85 -5.99
C VAL A 82 9.52 9.57 -6.99
N TYR A 83 9.25 9.49 -8.29
CA TYR A 83 10.16 10.01 -9.33
C TYR A 83 9.91 11.48 -9.65
N ARG A 84 10.99 12.27 -9.67
CA ARG A 84 11.02 13.67 -10.10
C ARG A 84 10.74 13.81 -11.58
N GLY A 85 9.95 14.82 -11.95
CA GLY A 85 9.63 15.14 -13.35
C GLY A 85 8.69 14.15 -14.04
N MET A 86 8.09 13.23 -13.28
CA MET A 86 7.04 12.30 -13.71
C MET A 86 5.74 12.65 -12.99
N ASP A 87 5.03 13.66 -13.48
CA ASP A 87 3.92 14.31 -12.78
C ASP A 87 2.58 13.99 -13.45
N ILE A 88 2.49 14.18 -14.76
CA ILE A 88 1.25 14.02 -15.53
C ILE A 88 0.86 12.54 -15.63
N GLY A 89 1.77 11.68 -16.11
CA GLY A 89 1.48 10.27 -16.31
C GLY A 89 1.23 9.49 -15.02
N THR A 90 1.77 9.98 -13.90
CA THR A 90 1.56 9.37 -12.58
C THR A 90 0.33 9.90 -11.86
N ALA A 91 -0.30 10.96 -12.39
CA ALA A 91 -1.35 11.73 -11.71
C ALA A 91 -0.91 12.20 -10.33
N LYS A 92 0.29 12.81 -10.27
CA LYS A 92 0.84 13.35 -9.04
C LYS A 92 -0.04 14.48 -8.50
N PRO A 93 -0.27 14.54 -7.16
CA PRO A 93 -0.98 15.66 -6.57
C PRO A 93 -0.35 16.99 -6.99
N THR A 94 -1.19 17.93 -7.38
CA THR A 94 -0.80 19.25 -7.86
C THR A 94 -0.03 20.04 -6.78
N PRO A 95 0.72 21.09 -7.15
CA PRO A 95 1.37 21.95 -6.16
C PRO A 95 0.40 22.52 -5.12
N ALA A 96 -0.83 22.86 -5.52
CA ALA A 96 -1.86 23.36 -4.62
C ALA A 96 -2.32 22.29 -3.61
N GLU A 97 -2.56 21.05 -4.06
CA GLU A 97 -2.91 19.93 -3.18
C GLU A 97 -1.76 19.58 -2.21
N ARG A 98 -0.51 19.64 -2.69
CA ARG A 98 0.68 19.40 -1.85
C ARG A 98 0.96 20.52 -0.86
N ALA A 99 0.55 21.75 -1.17
CA ALA A 99 0.62 22.87 -0.24
C ALA A 99 -0.46 22.80 0.86
N ALA A 100 -1.61 22.18 0.57
CA ALA A 100 -2.70 22.03 1.52
C ALA A 100 -2.37 21.08 2.69
N VAL A 101 -1.56 20.04 2.45
CA VAL A 101 -1.11 19.08 3.47
C VAL A 101 0.26 18.51 3.09
N PRO A 102 1.21 18.33 4.03
CA PRO A 102 2.48 17.71 3.73
C PRO A 102 2.31 16.32 3.11
N HIS A 103 2.96 16.11 1.95
CA HIS A 103 3.06 14.81 1.28
C HIS A 103 4.50 14.32 1.31
N HIS A 104 4.71 13.14 1.89
CA HIS A 104 5.98 12.43 1.95
C HIS A 104 6.09 11.39 0.84
N LEU A 105 7.33 11.01 0.51
CA LEU A 105 7.66 10.00 -0.53
C LEU A 105 7.14 10.37 -1.93
N ILE A 106 7.12 11.66 -2.24
CA ILE A 106 6.90 12.20 -3.58
C ILE A 106 8.15 12.98 -3.98
N ASP A 107 8.62 12.84 -5.22
CA ASP A 107 9.83 13.51 -5.74
C ASP A 107 11.11 13.23 -4.94
N ILE A 108 11.24 12.03 -4.38
CA ILE A 108 12.39 11.62 -3.58
C ILE A 108 13.52 10.99 -4.41
N LEU A 109 13.26 10.64 -5.68
CA LEU A 109 14.20 9.95 -6.54
C LEU A 109 14.29 10.55 -7.96
N GLU A 110 15.46 10.41 -8.56
CA GLU A 110 15.62 10.59 -10.00
C GLU A 110 15.02 9.39 -10.76
N PRO A 111 14.49 9.58 -11.99
CA PRO A 111 13.95 8.48 -12.80
C PRO A 111 14.97 7.39 -13.17
N THR A 112 16.27 7.65 -13.03
CA THR A 112 17.34 6.65 -13.21
C THR A 112 17.46 5.70 -12.02
N ALA A 113 16.97 6.08 -10.84
CA ALA A 113 17.07 5.28 -9.63
C ALA A 113 15.97 4.21 -9.57
N ALA A 114 16.21 3.18 -8.75
CA ALA A 114 15.21 2.17 -8.43
C ALA A 114 14.76 2.31 -6.97
N TYR A 115 13.47 2.05 -6.72
CA TYR A 115 12.89 2.05 -5.37
C TYR A 115 12.26 0.70 -5.04
N SER A 116 12.69 0.11 -3.93
CA SER A 116 12.26 -1.21 -3.48
C SER A 116 11.17 -1.13 -2.41
N ALA A 117 10.44 -2.23 -2.22
CA ALA A 117 9.45 -2.34 -1.15
C ALA A 117 10.10 -2.31 0.26
N MET A 118 11.38 -2.65 0.37
CA MET A 118 12.16 -2.58 1.62
C MET A 118 12.49 -1.14 1.96
N GLN A 119 13.03 -0.38 1.00
CA GLN A 119 13.27 1.05 1.18
C GLN A 119 11.98 1.79 1.53
N PHE A 120 10.87 1.49 0.84
CA PHE A 120 9.55 2.02 1.21
C PHE A 120 9.16 1.70 2.65
N ARG A 121 9.35 0.44 3.09
CA ARG A 121 9.00 0.03 4.45
C ARG A 121 9.80 0.83 5.47
N ASP A 122 11.11 0.95 5.29
CA ASP A 122 12.00 1.64 6.22
C ASP A 122 11.64 3.13 6.30
N ASP A 123 11.44 3.76 5.14
CA ASP A 123 10.99 5.15 5.04
C ASP A 123 9.62 5.36 5.70
N ALA A 124 8.65 4.48 5.43
CA ALA A 124 7.30 4.58 5.99
C ALA A 124 7.29 4.38 7.51
N LEU A 125 8.06 3.42 8.04
CA LEU A 125 8.19 3.22 9.49
C LEU A 125 8.76 4.46 10.18
N ARG A 126 9.86 5.01 9.65
CA ARG A 126 10.46 6.24 10.15
C ARG A 126 9.47 7.40 10.09
N LEU A 127 8.81 7.60 8.96
CA LEU A 127 7.86 8.70 8.78
C LEU A 127 6.65 8.59 9.70
N VAL A 128 6.12 7.38 9.93
CA VAL A 128 5.02 7.18 10.89
C VAL A 128 5.45 7.61 12.29
N THR A 129 6.65 7.20 12.74
CA THR A 129 7.21 7.63 14.03
C THR A 129 7.39 9.16 14.09
N ASP A 130 7.97 9.75 13.05
CA ASP A 130 8.24 11.19 12.99
C ASP A 130 6.94 12.02 13.02
N ILE A 131 5.92 11.60 12.26
CA ILE A 131 4.60 12.27 12.20
C ILE A 131 3.90 12.19 13.56
N HIS A 132 3.95 11.03 14.22
CA HIS A 132 3.41 10.89 15.56
C HIS A 132 4.13 11.75 16.60
N ALA A 133 5.46 11.86 16.52
CA ALA A 133 6.23 12.75 17.39
C ALA A 133 5.82 14.23 17.25
N ARG A 134 5.22 14.61 16.10
CA ARG A 134 4.63 15.94 15.87
C ARG A 134 3.16 16.06 16.31
N GLY A 135 2.58 15.04 16.93
CA GLY A 135 1.18 15.02 17.37
C GLY A 135 0.18 14.95 16.22
N LYS A 136 0.58 14.40 15.06
CA LYS A 136 -0.25 14.29 13.87
C LYS A 136 -0.56 12.84 13.50
N LEU A 137 -1.60 12.66 12.70
CA LEU A 137 -2.03 11.37 12.17
C LEU A 137 -1.27 11.02 10.86
N PRO A 138 -0.54 9.90 10.78
CA PRO A 138 0.03 9.39 9.54
C PRO A 138 -1.06 8.78 8.67
N LEU A 139 -1.21 9.33 7.46
CA LEU A 139 -2.17 8.86 6.47
C LEU A 139 -1.42 8.28 5.26
N LEU A 140 -1.30 6.95 5.21
CA LEU A 140 -0.66 6.21 4.12
C LEU A 140 -1.64 6.06 2.96
N VAL A 141 -1.41 6.76 1.85
CA VAL A 141 -2.35 6.83 0.72
C VAL A 141 -1.72 6.26 -0.53
N GLY A 142 -2.33 5.24 -1.15
CA GLY A 142 -1.79 4.77 -2.43
C GLY A 142 -2.36 3.49 -2.99
N GLY A 143 -1.81 3.10 -4.13
CA GLY A 143 -2.25 1.96 -4.94
C GLY A 143 -1.23 0.82 -5.03
N THR A 144 -0.04 0.96 -4.43
CA THR A 144 1.01 -0.07 -4.53
C THR A 144 0.84 -1.12 -3.43
N MET A 145 -0.03 -2.10 -3.65
CA MET A 145 -0.40 -3.08 -2.62
C MET A 145 0.77 -3.93 -2.12
N LEU A 146 1.81 -4.13 -2.93
CA LEU A 146 3.05 -4.78 -2.48
C LEU A 146 3.76 -3.98 -1.38
N TYR A 147 3.70 -2.64 -1.42
CA TYR A 147 4.29 -1.78 -0.41
C TYR A 147 3.49 -1.86 0.90
N PHE A 148 2.16 -1.85 0.84
CA PHE A 148 1.32 -2.11 2.02
C PHE A 148 1.57 -3.49 2.62
N LYS A 149 1.72 -4.53 1.77
CA LYS A 149 2.07 -5.86 2.23
C LYS A 149 3.44 -5.88 2.92
N ALA A 150 4.46 -5.29 2.31
CA ALA A 150 5.80 -5.21 2.88
C ALA A 150 5.81 -4.47 4.22
N LEU A 151 5.03 -3.40 4.34
CA LEU A 151 4.88 -2.66 5.58
C LEU A 151 4.24 -3.54 6.67
N ARG A 152 3.10 -4.17 6.37
CA ARG A 152 2.32 -4.95 7.34
C ARG A 152 2.97 -6.26 7.74
N ASP A 153 3.40 -7.03 6.75
CA ASP A 153 3.86 -8.41 6.95
C ASP A 153 5.38 -8.48 7.20
N GLY A 154 6.08 -7.35 6.97
CA GLY A 154 7.53 -7.31 6.85
C GLY A 154 8.01 -7.80 5.48
N LEU A 155 9.32 -7.67 5.26
CA LEU A 155 10.02 -8.37 4.19
C LEU A 155 11.12 -9.21 4.82
N ASP A 156 11.34 -10.38 4.24
CA ASP A 156 12.47 -11.23 4.59
C ASP A 156 13.77 -10.50 4.25
N ASP A 157 14.78 -10.63 5.11
CA ASP A 157 16.09 -10.04 4.91
C ASP A 157 16.82 -10.81 3.80
N LEU A 158 16.65 -10.31 2.58
CA LEU A 158 17.21 -10.88 1.35
C LEU A 158 18.21 -9.87 0.77
N PRO A 159 19.33 -10.33 0.20
CA PRO A 159 20.36 -9.45 -0.32
C PRO A 159 19.80 -8.48 -1.37
N PRO A 160 20.31 -7.24 -1.46
CA PRO A 160 19.86 -6.30 -2.49
C PRO A 160 20.08 -6.85 -3.91
N ALA A 161 19.47 -6.20 -4.89
CA ALA A 161 19.71 -6.52 -6.29
C ALA A 161 21.17 -6.25 -6.67
N ASP A 162 21.79 -7.15 -7.43
CA ASP A 162 23.15 -6.97 -7.94
C ASP A 162 23.12 -6.82 -9.48
N PRO A 163 23.51 -5.66 -10.04
CA PRO A 163 23.45 -5.42 -11.48
C PRO A 163 24.28 -6.39 -12.32
N ALA A 164 25.44 -6.84 -11.81
CA ALA A 164 26.32 -7.74 -12.54
C ALA A 164 25.72 -9.16 -12.59
N VAL A 165 25.18 -9.63 -11.47
CA VAL A 165 24.44 -10.91 -11.43
C VAL A 165 23.22 -10.86 -12.35
N ARG A 166 22.47 -9.75 -12.36
CA ARG A 166 21.30 -9.62 -13.27
C ARG A 166 21.70 -9.64 -14.73
N ALA A 167 22.75 -8.91 -15.10
CA ALA A 167 23.24 -8.91 -16.47
C ALA A 167 23.65 -10.33 -16.93
N GLN A 168 24.28 -11.11 -16.04
CA GLN A 168 24.59 -12.50 -16.33
C GLN A 168 23.33 -13.36 -16.47
N LEU A 169 22.35 -13.21 -15.58
CA LEU A 169 21.09 -13.95 -15.66
C LEU A 169 20.26 -13.59 -16.89
N ASP A 170 20.32 -12.32 -17.34
CA ASP A 170 19.69 -11.87 -18.58
C ASP A 170 20.37 -12.50 -19.79
N ALA A 171 21.70 -12.58 -19.80
CA ALA A 171 22.46 -13.27 -20.84
C ALA A 171 22.14 -14.77 -20.87
N ASP A 172 22.06 -15.43 -19.71
CA ASP A 172 21.65 -16.82 -19.59
C ASP A 172 20.21 -17.00 -20.14
N ALA A 173 19.27 -16.12 -19.76
CA ALA A 173 17.90 -16.16 -20.24
C ALA A 173 17.81 -16.02 -21.76
N ALA A 174 18.68 -15.21 -22.37
CA ALA A 174 18.75 -15.07 -23.82
C ALA A 174 19.25 -16.34 -24.53
N GLN A 175 20.10 -17.13 -23.87
CA GLN A 175 20.65 -18.38 -24.43
C GLN A 175 19.73 -19.59 -24.22
N ILE A 176 19.25 -19.81 -22.99
CA ILE A 176 18.51 -21.04 -22.62
C ILE A 176 17.01 -20.80 -22.39
N GLY A 177 16.56 -19.55 -22.50
CA GLY A 177 15.19 -19.17 -22.23
C GLY A 177 14.84 -19.16 -20.73
N VAL A 178 13.73 -18.49 -20.41
CA VAL A 178 13.18 -18.47 -19.04
C VAL A 178 12.82 -19.87 -18.51
N PRO A 179 12.26 -20.79 -19.32
CA PRO A 179 12.05 -22.17 -18.88
C PRO A 179 13.35 -22.90 -18.52
N GLY A 180 14.46 -22.61 -19.22
CA GLY A 180 15.78 -23.14 -18.87
C GLY A 180 16.26 -22.62 -17.52
N LEU A 181 16.07 -21.33 -17.24
CA LEU A 181 16.34 -20.77 -15.91
C LEU A 181 15.44 -21.39 -14.83
N HIS A 182 14.17 -21.66 -15.12
CA HIS A 182 13.26 -22.34 -14.19
C HIS A 182 13.75 -23.76 -13.87
N ALA A 183 14.21 -24.51 -14.87
CA ALA A 183 14.80 -25.83 -14.67
C ALA A 183 16.06 -25.77 -13.80
N ARG A 184 16.92 -24.76 -14.00
CA ARG A 184 18.08 -24.51 -13.14
C ARG A 184 17.65 -24.18 -11.70
N LEU A 185 16.64 -23.34 -11.54
CA LEU A 185 16.07 -23.03 -10.23
C LEU A 185 15.52 -24.28 -9.54
N ALA A 186 14.89 -25.21 -10.27
CA ALA A 186 14.38 -26.45 -9.72
C ALA A 186 15.47 -27.38 -9.17
N GLN A 187 16.71 -27.28 -9.67
CA GLN A 187 17.85 -28.04 -9.14
C GLN A 187 18.38 -27.44 -7.83
N CYS A 188 18.37 -26.11 -7.70
CA CYS A 188 18.96 -25.41 -6.56
C CYS A 188 17.94 -25.09 -5.44
N ASP A 189 16.68 -24.85 -5.79
CA ASP A 189 15.58 -24.54 -4.88
C ASP A 189 14.24 -25.11 -5.42
N PRO A 190 14.02 -26.44 -5.28
CA PRO A 190 12.83 -27.12 -5.78
C PRO A 190 11.51 -26.53 -5.23
N GLN A 191 11.53 -26.09 -3.96
CA GLN A 191 10.35 -25.53 -3.29
C GLN A 191 9.92 -24.21 -3.92
N THR A 192 10.87 -23.31 -4.19
CA THR A 192 10.58 -22.06 -4.89
C THR A 192 10.18 -22.32 -6.34
N ALA A 193 10.88 -23.21 -7.05
CA ALA A 193 10.56 -23.56 -8.44
C ALA A 193 9.13 -24.10 -8.60
N ALA A 194 8.67 -24.98 -7.71
CA ALA A 194 7.32 -25.54 -7.74
C ALA A 194 6.21 -24.49 -7.59
N ARG A 195 6.49 -23.38 -6.90
CA ARG A 195 5.53 -22.27 -6.70
C ARG A 195 5.50 -21.29 -7.87
N LEU A 196 6.60 -21.17 -8.62
CA LEU A 196 6.72 -20.21 -9.71
C LEU A 196 6.29 -20.82 -11.03
N LYS A 197 5.58 -20.04 -11.85
CA LYS A 197 5.26 -20.45 -13.21
C LYS A 197 6.55 -20.45 -14.05
N PRO A 198 6.74 -21.40 -14.98
CA PRO A 198 7.96 -21.48 -15.79
C PRO A 198 8.30 -20.24 -16.61
N ASN A 199 7.31 -19.36 -16.87
CA ASN A 199 7.49 -18.13 -17.64
C ASN A 199 7.52 -16.87 -16.75
N ASP A 200 7.59 -17.01 -15.41
CA ASP A 200 7.67 -15.89 -14.47
C ASP A 200 9.11 -15.36 -14.37
N ALA A 201 9.60 -14.78 -15.46
CA ALA A 201 11.01 -14.39 -15.65
C ALA A 201 11.58 -13.60 -14.47
N GLN A 202 10.83 -12.59 -14.01
CA GLN A 202 11.28 -11.71 -12.94
C GLN A 202 11.47 -12.46 -11.61
N ARG A 203 10.54 -13.36 -11.24
CA ARG A 203 10.63 -14.09 -9.97
C ARG A 203 11.66 -15.21 -10.03
N ILE A 204 11.79 -15.87 -11.18
CA ILE A 204 12.82 -16.89 -11.41
C ILE A 204 14.21 -16.26 -11.31
N GLN A 205 14.43 -15.15 -12.03
CA GLN A 205 15.68 -14.41 -11.99
C GLN A 205 16.01 -13.95 -10.57
N ARG A 206 15.03 -13.41 -9.82
CA ARG A 206 15.25 -12.98 -8.44
C ARG A 206 15.63 -14.14 -7.51
N ALA A 207 14.98 -15.30 -7.65
CA ALA A 207 15.32 -16.46 -6.84
C ALA A 207 16.74 -16.96 -7.14
N LEU A 208 17.13 -17.03 -8.41
CA LEU A 208 18.48 -17.39 -8.83
C LEU A 208 19.53 -16.35 -8.40
N GLU A 209 19.19 -15.05 -8.47
CA GLU A 209 20.04 -13.95 -7.99
C GLU A 209 20.34 -14.11 -6.50
N ILE A 210 19.32 -14.38 -5.67
CA ILE A 210 19.49 -14.62 -4.24
C ILE A 210 20.39 -15.84 -3.98
N ILE A 211 20.18 -16.93 -4.71
CA ILE A 211 21.00 -18.14 -4.57
C ILE A 211 22.46 -17.85 -4.96
N ALA A 212 22.68 -17.11 -6.04
CA ALA A 212 24.02 -16.74 -6.49
C ALA A 212 24.75 -15.85 -5.47
N LEU A 213 24.05 -14.91 -4.84
CA LEU A 213 24.62 -13.98 -3.87
C LEU A 213 24.87 -14.61 -2.49
N THR A 214 24.03 -15.54 -2.07
CA THR A 214 24.07 -16.09 -0.70
C THR A 214 24.61 -17.52 -0.61
N GLY A 215 24.63 -18.24 -1.73
CA GLY A 215 24.86 -19.68 -1.76
C GLY A 215 23.72 -20.50 -1.15
N GLN A 216 22.58 -19.89 -0.77
CA GLN A 216 21.48 -20.57 -0.08
C GLN A 216 20.18 -20.51 -0.91
N PRO A 217 19.33 -21.56 -0.86
CA PRO A 217 17.99 -21.53 -1.44
C PRO A 217 17.16 -20.37 -0.87
N MET A 218 16.45 -19.64 -1.74
CA MET A 218 15.56 -18.55 -1.32
C MET A 218 14.50 -19.08 -0.33
N SER A 219 13.93 -20.26 -0.58
CA SER A 219 12.97 -20.90 0.30
C SER A 219 13.47 -21.08 1.74
N ALA A 220 14.75 -21.42 1.92
CA ALA A 220 15.37 -21.58 3.23
C ALA A 220 15.55 -20.25 3.97
N LEU A 221 15.89 -19.18 3.25
CA LEU A 221 15.99 -17.83 3.82
C LEU A 221 14.62 -17.31 4.27
N LEU A 222 13.59 -17.47 3.43
CA LEU A 222 12.21 -17.09 3.75
C LEU A 222 11.64 -17.85 4.96
N ALA A 223 12.05 -19.10 5.18
CA ALA A 223 11.58 -19.90 6.30
C ALA A 223 12.13 -19.43 7.66
N ARG A 224 13.25 -18.70 7.68
CA ARG A 224 13.96 -18.28 8.89
C ARG A 224 13.61 -16.86 9.35
N ALA A 225 13.01 -16.06 8.47
CA ALA A 225 12.79 -14.65 8.75
C ALA A 225 11.69 -14.43 9.80
N PRO A 226 11.98 -13.76 10.93
CA PRO A 226 10.96 -13.42 11.90
C PRO A 226 10.04 -12.33 11.30
N LYS A 227 8.72 -12.53 11.41
CA LYS A 227 7.76 -11.46 11.07
C LYS A 227 7.85 -10.36 12.12
N THR A 228 8.40 -9.22 11.77
CA THR A 228 8.43 -8.06 12.67
C THR A 228 7.03 -7.46 12.75
N ALA A 229 6.47 -7.38 13.97
CA ALA A 229 5.19 -6.72 14.18
C ALA A 229 5.30 -5.20 13.92
N LEU A 230 4.23 -4.60 13.40
CA LEU A 230 4.14 -3.15 13.28
C LEU A 230 4.19 -2.48 14.66
N PRO A 231 4.96 -1.38 14.81
CA PRO A 231 5.01 -0.61 16.06
C PRO A 231 3.78 0.28 16.26
N PHE A 232 2.85 0.30 15.30
CA PHE A 232 1.59 1.04 15.32
C PHE A 232 0.41 0.13 14.94
N THR A 233 -0.79 0.57 15.30
CA THR A 233 -2.06 0.03 14.80
C THR A 233 -2.32 0.62 13.42
N LEU A 234 -2.52 -0.22 12.41
CA LEU A 234 -2.87 0.23 11.06
C LEU A 234 -4.36 0.00 10.82
N LEU A 235 -5.11 1.05 10.47
CA LEU A 235 -6.50 0.94 10.01
C LEU A 235 -6.55 0.81 8.47
N PRO A 236 -6.84 -0.37 7.91
CA PRO A 236 -6.98 -0.55 6.47
C PRO A 236 -8.35 -0.10 5.97
N LEU A 237 -8.39 0.98 5.19
CA LEU A 237 -9.55 1.44 4.43
C LEU A 237 -9.32 1.18 2.93
N ALA A 238 -10.30 0.60 2.25
CA ALA A 238 -10.20 0.29 0.83
C ALA A 238 -11.36 0.91 0.04
N LEU A 239 -11.02 1.86 -0.82
CA LEU A 239 -11.92 2.42 -1.83
C LEU A 239 -12.04 1.42 -2.98
N GLU A 240 -13.15 0.69 -3.05
CA GLU A 240 -13.42 -0.29 -4.11
C GLU A 240 -14.69 0.11 -4.88
N PRO A 241 -14.72 -0.02 -6.21
CA PRO A 241 -15.93 0.31 -6.96
C PRO A 241 -16.98 -0.81 -6.84
N SER A 242 -18.24 -0.44 -6.59
CA SER A 242 -19.37 -1.36 -6.76
C SER A 242 -19.56 -1.79 -8.22
N ASP A 243 -19.26 -0.90 -9.18
CA ASP A 243 -19.27 -1.19 -10.62
C ASP A 243 -17.90 -0.92 -11.29
N ARG A 244 -17.31 -1.99 -11.83
CA ARG A 244 -16.02 -1.92 -12.53
C ARG A 244 -16.12 -1.18 -13.86
N SER A 245 -17.30 -1.12 -14.49
CA SER A 245 -17.51 -0.42 -15.75
C SER A 245 -17.29 1.09 -15.58
N VAL A 246 -17.81 1.66 -14.49
CA VAL A 246 -17.62 3.08 -14.13
C VAL A 246 -16.15 3.37 -13.83
N LEU A 247 -15.45 2.47 -13.14
CA LEU A 247 -14.00 2.62 -12.94
C LEU A 247 -13.24 2.60 -14.28
N HIS A 248 -13.61 1.72 -15.21
CA HIS A 248 -13.01 1.65 -16.53
C HIS A 248 -13.26 2.89 -17.39
N GLN A 249 -14.41 3.55 -17.21
CA GLN A 249 -14.73 4.83 -17.83
C GLN A 249 -13.86 5.95 -17.23
N ARG A 250 -13.81 6.09 -15.90
CA ARG A 250 -12.94 7.07 -15.22
C ARG A 250 -11.47 6.92 -15.61
N ILE A 251 -11.00 5.68 -15.80
CA ILE A 251 -9.64 5.41 -16.30
C ILE A 251 -9.45 5.95 -17.72
N ALA A 252 -10.41 5.75 -18.62
CA ALA A 252 -10.34 6.22 -19.99
C ALA A 252 -10.34 7.75 -20.04
N GLU A 253 -11.30 8.39 -19.38
CA GLU A 253 -11.41 9.86 -19.29
C GLU A 253 -10.13 10.49 -18.74
N ARG A 254 -9.56 9.89 -17.67
CA ARG A 254 -8.32 10.38 -17.09
C ARG A 254 -7.13 10.24 -18.03
N PHE A 255 -7.04 9.13 -18.77
CA PHE A 255 -5.96 8.94 -19.75
C PHE A 255 -6.10 9.91 -20.93
N ASP A 256 -7.34 10.13 -21.39
CA ASP A 256 -7.63 11.11 -22.44
C ASP A 256 -7.25 12.52 -22.01
N ALA A 257 -7.56 12.90 -20.76
CA ALA A 257 -7.14 14.18 -20.21
C ALA A 257 -5.60 14.33 -20.15
N MET A 258 -4.87 13.25 -19.84
CA MET A 258 -3.40 13.25 -19.86
C MET A 258 -2.83 13.46 -21.27
N LEU A 259 -3.52 13.00 -22.32
CA LEU A 259 -3.10 13.14 -23.71
C LEU A 259 -3.53 14.47 -24.34
N ALA A 260 -4.65 15.04 -23.90
CA ALA A 260 -5.27 16.21 -24.54
C ALA A 260 -4.53 17.53 -24.29
N HIS A 261 -3.77 17.62 -23.18
CA HIS A 261 -3.06 18.84 -22.82
C HIS A 261 -1.77 19.00 -23.65
N GLU A 262 -1.43 20.24 -24.07
CA GLU A 262 -0.19 20.52 -24.82
C GLU A 262 1.06 20.17 -23.99
N ASP A 263 1.08 20.56 -22.71
CA ASP A 263 2.05 20.09 -21.71
C ASP A 263 1.69 18.73 -21.08
N GLY A 264 0.98 17.87 -21.84
CA GLY A 264 0.48 16.58 -21.37
C GLY A 264 1.54 15.47 -21.33
N LEU A 265 1.07 14.22 -21.25
CA LEU A 265 1.92 13.03 -21.08
C LEU A 265 3.01 12.92 -22.17
N LEU A 266 2.69 13.21 -23.43
CA LEU A 266 3.65 13.09 -24.53
C LEU A 266 4.79 14.11 -24.41
N THR A 267 4.47 15.34 -24.03
CA THR A 267 5.46 16.40 -23.82
C THR A 267 6.35 16.08 -22.61
N GLU A 268 5.75 15.60 -21.52
CA GLU A 268 6.50 15.14 -20.34
C GLU A 268 7.48 14.01 -20.70
N VAL A 269 7.03 13.00 -21.44
CA VAL A 269 7.88 11.85 -21.84
C VAL A 269 8.94 12.28 -22.85
N THR A 270 8.64 13.22 -23.74
CA THR A 270 9.63 13.78 -24.69
C THR A 270 10.76 14.48 -23.94
N ARG A 271 10.44 15.29 -22.92
CA ARG A 271 11.43 15.93 -22.05
C ARG A 271 12.28 14.91 -21.28
N LEU A 272 11.65 13.85 -20.78
CA LEU A 272 12.36 12.75 -20.10
C LEU A 272 13.33 12.04 -21.07
N ARG A 273 12.91 11.73 -22.30
CA ARG A 273 13.77 11.15 -23.35
C ARG A 273 14.95 12.05 -23.71
N ALA A 274 14.73 13.36 -23.78
CA ALA A 274 15.76 14.34 -24.13
C ALA A 274 16.92 14.40 -23.12
N ARG A 275 16.77 13.86 -21.89
CA ARG A 275 17.87 13.76 -20.92
C ARG A 275 19.00 12.83 -21.38
N GLY A 276 18.69 11.82 -22.20
CA GLY A 276 19.68 10.86 -22.73
C GLY A 276 20.17 9.78 -21.75
N ASP A 277 19.82 9.87 -20.46
CA ASP A 277 20.21 8.91 -19.41
C ASP A 277 19.12 7.87 -19.08
N LEU A 278 17.94 7.99 -19.70
CA LEU A 278 16.80 7.10 -19.49
C LEU A 278 16.66 6.08 -20.63
N HIS A 279 16.20 4.88 -20.29
CA HIS A 279 15.87 3.84 -21.27
C HIS A 279 14.62 3.04 -20.85
N PRO A 280 13.92 2.35 -21.79
CA PRO A 280 12.66 1.63 -21.52
C PRO A 280 12.73 0.52 -20.46
N GLY A 281 13.94 0.07 -20.11
CA GLY A 281 14.16 -0.98 -19.12
C GLY A 281 14.02 -0.49 -17.67
N LEU A 282 14.12 0.83 -17.42
CA LEU A 282 14.08 1.40 -16.08
C LEU A 282 12.70 1.24 -15.43
N PRO A 283 12.61 1.02 -14.11
CA PRO A 283 11.34 0.93 -13.40
C PRO A 283 10.42 2.14 -13.63
N SER A 284 11.00 3.34 -13.69
CA SER A 284 10.32 4.60 -14.00
C SER A 284 9.67 4.57 -15.40
N MET A 285 10.42 4.21 -16.44
CA MET A 285 9.92 4.18 -17.82
C MET A 285 8.98 3.01 -18.08
N ARG A 286 8.99 1.99 -17.22
CA ARG A 286 8.02 0.88 -17.24
C ARG A 286 6.68 1.22 -16.59
N CYS A 287 6.52 2.39 -15.97
CA CYS A 287 5.24 2.84 -15.45
C CYS A 287 4.17 2.87 -16.56
N VAL A 288 2.93 2.59 -16.17
CA VAL A 288 1.78 2.66 -17.07
C VAL A 288 1.62 4.09 -17.57
N GLY A 289 1.34 4.26 -18.86
CA GLY A 289 1.36 5.55 -19.54
C GLY A 289 2.73 5.84 -20.13
N TYR A 290 3.78 5.90 -19.31
CA TYR A 290 5.16 6.20 -19.75
C TYR A 290 5.69 5.19 -20.75
N ARG A 291 5.53 3.89 -20.49
CA ARG A 291 5.99 2.85 -21.43
C ARG A 291 5.31 2.99 -22.79
N GLN A 292 4.00 3.24 -22.77
CA GLN A 292 3.23 3.34 -24.01
C GLN A 292 3.59 4.61 -24.79
N ALA A 293 3.72 5.73 -24.08
CA ALA A 293 4.16 6.99 -24.68
C ALA A 293 5.58 6.86 -25.25
N TRP A 294 6.49 6.16 -24.58
CA TRP A 294 7.83 5.91 -25.09
C TRP A 294 7.81 5.12 -26.40
N GLU A 295 7.12 3.98 -26.43
CA GLU A 295 6.99 3.13 -27.62
C GLU A 295 6.30 3.88 -28.79
N TYR A 296 5.30 4.74 -28.49
CA TYR A 296 4.70 5.63 -29.49
C TYR A 296 5.73 6.61 -30.08
N LEU A 297 6.54 7.24 -29.23
CA LEU A 297 7.57 8.19 -29.67
C LEU A 297 8.79 7.51 -30.34
N ASP A 298 8.90 6.18 -30.25
CA ASP A 298 9.81 5.34 -31.06
C ASP A 298 9.18 4.98 -32.43
N GLY A 299 7.95 5.42 -32.72
CA GLY A 299 7.26 5.15 -33.98
C GLY A 299 6.66 3.75 -34.10
N MET A 300 6.53 3.03 -32.98
CA MET A 300 6.03 1.63 -33.01
C MET A 300 4.54 1.52 -33.33
N TYR A 301 3.76 2.58 -33.10
CA TYR A 301 2.31 2.62 -33.37
C TYR A 301 1.78 4.07 -33.40
N ASP A 302 0.54 4.23 -33.84
CA ASP A 302 -0.14 5.53 -33.96
C ASP A 302 -0.79 6.02 -32.64
N MET A 303 -1.36 7.23 -32.68
CA MET A 303 -1.96 7.89 -31.52
C MET A 303 -3.21 7.13 -31.00
N ALA A 304 -4.00 6.55 -31.91
CA ALA A 304 -5.16 5.74 -31.54
C ALA A 304 -4.73 4.49 -30.76
N SER A 305 -3.70 3.80 -31.25
CA SER A 305 -3.10 2.63 -30.59
C SER A 305 -2.47 2.99 -29.24
N LEU A 306 -1.79 4.14 -29.13
CA LEU A 306 -1.28 4.64 -27.84
C LEU A 306 -2.41 4.75 -26.82
N ARG A 307 -3.51 5.42 -27.20
CA ARG A 307 -4.68 5.58 -26.35
C ARG A 307 -5.23 4.24 -25.87
N GLU A 308 -5.48 3.31 -26.80
CA GLU A 308 -6.03 2.00 -26.46
C GLU A 308 -5.11 1.19 -25.55
N LYS A 309 -3.81 1.13 -25.86
CA LYS A 309 -2.81 0.41 -25.07
C LYS A 309 -2.64 1.01 -23.68
N GLY A 310 -2.62 2.33 -23.55
CA GLY A 310 -2.51 3.03 -22.28
C GLY A 310 -3.71 2.78 -21.37
N ILE A 311 -4.93 2.86 -21.92
CA ILE A 311 -6.16 2.54 -21.19
C ILE A 311 -6.17 1.07 -20.77
N ALA A 312 -5.84 0.15 -21.68
CA ALA A 312 -5.81 -1.28 -21.39
C ALA A 312 -4.81 -1.62 -20.28
N ALA A 313 -3.59 -1.06 -20.34
CA ALA A 313 -2.57 -1.24 -19.32
C ALA A 313 -3.02 -0.70 -17.95
N THR A 314 -3.70 0.45 -17.94
CA THR A 314 -4.25 1.06 -16.72
C THR A 314 -5.38 0.22 -16.11
N ARG A 315 -6.27 -0.34 -16.94
CA ARG A 315 -7.32 -1.28 -16.49
C ARG A 315 -6.72 -2.56 -15.90
N GLN A 316 -5.65 -3.09 -16.52
CA GLN A 316 -4.95 -4.24 -15.98
C GLN A 316 -4.28 -3.94 -14.64
N LEU A 317 -3.70 -2.74 -14.46
CA LEU A 317 -3.19 -2.29 -13.18
C LEU A 317 -4.30 -2.23 -12.13
N ALA A 318 -5.41 -1.57 -12.42
CA ALA A 318 -6.57 -1.49 -11.52
C ALA A 318 -7.11 -2.88 -11.14
N LYS A 319 -7.22 -3.80 -12.10
CA LYS A 319 -7.60 -5.20 -11.86
C LYS A 319 -6.66 -5.86 -10.86
N ARG A 320 -5.33 -5.74 -11.04
CA ARG A 320 -4.34 -6.31 -10.12
C ARG A 320 -4.45 -5.70 -8.73
N GLN A 321 -4.65 -4.39 -8.61
CA GLN A 321 -4.85 -3.70 -7.33
C GLN A 321 -6.08 -4.25 -6.59
N LEU A 322 -7.22 -4.42 -7.28
CA LEU A 322 -8.43 -5.02 -6.70
C LEU A 322 -8.22 -6.49 -6.29
N THR A 323 -7.50 -7.28 -7.10
CA THR A 323 -7.15 -8.66 -6.72
C THR A 323 -6.33 -8.70 -5.44
N TRP A 324 -5.37 -7.78 -5.27
CA TRP A 324 -4.59 -7.65 -4.05
C TRP A 324 -5.43 -7.25 -2.85
N LEU A 325 -6.32 -6.25 -2.98
CA LEU A 325 -7.20 -5.82 -1.89
C LEU A 325 -8.05 -6.97 -1.34
N ARG A 326 -8.57 -7.84 -2.21
CA ARG A 326 -9.34 -9.03 -1.80
C ARG A 326 -8.56 -10.00 -0.91
N SER A 327 -7.22 -9.96 -0.92
CA SER A 327 -6.38 -10.77 -0.04
C SER A 327 -6.14 -10.15 1.35
N MET A 328 -6.73 -8.98 1.62
CA MET A 328 -6.71 -8.28 2.91
C MET A 328 -8.12 -8.34 3.53
N PRO A 329 -8.47 -9.43 4.27
CA PRO A 329 -9.81 -9.62 4.81
C PRO A 329 -10.17 -8.64 5.94
N ASP A 330 -9.16 -8.02 6.55
CA ASP A 330 -9.24 -7.05 7.63
C ASP A 330 -9.60 -5.62 7.18
N ARG A 331 -9.64 -5.37 5.86
CA ARG A 331 -9.93 -4.04 5.32
C ARG A 331 -11.40 -3.65 5.45
N LEU A 332 -11.65 -2.39 5.78
CA LEU A 332 -12.98 -1.78 5.67
C LEU A 332 -13.19 -1.31 4.23
N VAL A 333 -14.16 -1.94 3.55
CA VAL A 333 -14.50 -1.62 2.16
C VAL A 333 -15.48 -0.45 2.11
N ILE A 334 -15.16 0.55 1.32
CA ILE A 334 -16.00 1.71 1.05
C ILE A 334 -16.19 1.81 -0.46
N ASP A 335 -17.44 1.93 -0.91
CA ASP A 335 -17.72 2.06 -2.33
C ASP A 335 -17.24 3.42 -2.85
N CYS A 336 -16.23 3.42 -3.73
CA CYS A 336 -15.68 4.65 -4.29
C CYS A 336 -16.59 5.33 -5.33
N LEU A 337 -17.74 4.72 -5.65
CA LEU A 337 -18.77 5.29 -6.50
C LEU A 337 -19.93 5.92 -5.71
N ALA A 338 -20.01 5.66 -4.40
CA ALA A 338 -21.02 6.29 -3.56
C ALA A 338 -20.79 7.81 -3.48
N ALA A 339 -21.88 8.58 -3.54
CA ALA A 339 -21.82 10.05 -3.50
C ALA A 339 -21.22 10.58 -2.19
N ASP A 340 -21.35 9.81 -1.10
CA ASP A 340 -20.85 10.12 0.23
C ASP A 340 -19.57 9.33 0.60
N ALA A 341 -18.87 8.73 -0.37
CA ALA A 341 -17.68 7.90 -0.10
C ALA A 341 -16.62 8.62 0.75
N GLY A 342 -16.34 9.89 0.47
CA GLY A 342 -15.42 10.71 1.27
C GLY A 342 -15.88 10.90 2.71
N ALA A 343 -17.19 11.11 2.92
CA ALA A 343 -17.77 11.23 4.26
C ALA A 343 -17.73 9.88 5.02
N GLN A 344 -17.94 8.76 4.33
CA GLN A 344 -17.79 7.43 4.92
C GLN A 344 -16.34 7.16 5.35
N VAL A 345 -15.37 7.51 4.52
CA VAL A 345 -13.93 7.43 4.86
C VAL A 345 -13.63 8.24 6.11
N LEU A 346 -14.00 9.53 6.10
CA LEU A 346 -13.76 10.43 7.23
C LEU A 346 -14.37 9.90 8.52
N LYS A 347 -15.62 9.42 8.47
CA LYS A 347 -16.31 8.84 9.63
C LYS A 347 -15.55 7.65 10.23
N GLN A 348 -14.99 6.77 9.40
CA GLN A 348 -14.19 5.64 9.91
C GLN A 348 -12.89 6.11 10.57
N VAL A 349 -12.25 7.14 10.00
CA VAL A 349 -11.05 7.74 10.59
C VAL A 349 -11.37 8.40 11.93
N GLU A 350 -12.44 9.19 12.02
CA GLU A 350 -12.87 9.83 13.28
C GLU A 350 -13.22 8.80 14.36
N ILE A 351 -13.90 7.70 14.01
CA ILE A 351 -14.16 6.60 14.95
C ILE A 351 -12.85 6.01 15.49
N ALA A 352 -11.85 5.82 14.64
CA ALA A 352 -10.58 5.23 15.03
C ALA A 352 -9.73 6.18 15.87
N VAL A 353 -9.69 7.47 15.52
CA VAL A 353 -8.99 8.52 16.31
C VAL A 353 -9.64 8.65 17.68
N ASN A 354 -10.97 8.79 17.75
CA ASN A 354 -11.66 8.90 19.03
C ASN A 354 -11.41 7.68 19.93
N ARG A 355 -11.31 6.47 19.37
CA ARG A 355 -10.98 5.26 20.16
C ARG A 355 -9.57 5.27 20.74
N GLN A 356 -8.61 5.96 20.10
CA GLN A 356 -7.27 6.12 20.67
C GLN A 356 -7.27 7.04 21.88
N ASP A 357 -8.01 8.15 21.83
CA ASP A 357 -7.99 9.15 22.90
C ASP A 357 -8.59 8.66 24.24
N TYR A 358 -9.33 7.55 24.22
CA TYR A 358 -9.91 6.91 25.42
C TYR A 358 -8.99 5.87 26.09
N HIS A 359 -7.84 5.53 25.51
CA HIS A 359 -6.89 4.53 26.02
C HIS A 359 -5.52 5.15 26.29
#